data_AF-A0A6G7XL04-F1
#
_entry.id   AF-A0A6G7XL04-F1
#
_cell.length_a   1.000
_cell.length_b   1.000
_cell.length_c   1.000
_cell.angle_alpha   90.00
_cell.angle_beta   90.00
_cell.angle_gamma   90.00
#
_symmetry.space_group_name_H-M   'P 1'
#
loop_
_entity.id
_entity.type
_entity.pdbx_description
1 polymer ?
#
loop_
_entity_poly.entity_id
_entity_poly.type
_entity_poly.pdbx_seq_one_letter_code
_entity_poly.pdbx_strand_id
1 'polypeptide(L)'
;MTSSRPPGAPARRPVRGRRRPPARVFWVRRVVALALVGALVWAFVGLVGMLDLSADGETETPQATTAGATPSATPTVDPDAAAAAAERRAAARALRIVERAEKRDELVEPTGPCADGEVVVTPQVPDAHAGADITVELELTTEESAACTFEVDPDDVFVTIKDDTSTIWSSQHCPATMPTATTVPRRTTPDTVSFTWNGKESMTGCAVDTDWVFPGVYQITAVARGSVTPVETLFALGKPEQTEPAEPEETDEDSESTEDAESSEDAAAREDEARDGSTSDEQTAEPETEEEAAERREARREALREARRQQREDQREDQRAERDAG
;
A
#
# COMPACT_ATOMS: atom_id res chain seq x y z
N MET A 1 -88.62 -5.96 -5.85
CA MET A 1 -87.69 -6.57 -4.87
C MET A 1 -86.29 -6.49 -5.44
N THR A 2 -85.52 -5.55 -4.91
CA THR A 2 -84.18 -5.16 -5.36
C THR A 2 -83.16 -6.14 -4.79
N SER A 3 -82.24 -6.66 -5.61
CA SER A 3 -81.03 -7.29 -5.09
C SER A 3 -79.82 -6.76 -5.85
N SER A 4 -79.07 -5.91 -5.15
CA SER A 4 -77.86 -5.23 -5.60
C SER A 4 -76.67 -6.19 -5.58
N ARG A 5 -75.92 -6.26 -6.68
CA ARG A 5 -74.64 -6.98 -6.78
C ARG A 5 -73.50 -5.96 -6.89
N PRO A 6 -72.46 -6.01 -6.05
CA PRO A 6 -71.38 -5.02 -6.10
C PRO A 6 -70.45 -5.27 -7.31
N PRO A 7 -69.83 -4.22 -7.89
CA PRO A 7 -68.83 -4.39 -8.94
C PRO A 7 -67.50 -4.91 -8.36
N GLY A 8 -66.95 -5.94 -9.02
CA GLY A 8 -65.72 -6.61 -8.65
C GLY A 8 -64.47 -5.75 -8.85
N ALA A 9 -63.49 -5.97 -7.98
CA ALA A 9 -62.16 -5.36 -8.02
C ALA A 9 -61.38 -5.69 -9.32
N PRO A 10 -60.51 -4.78 -9.82
CA PRO A 10 -59.69 -5.07 -10.97
C PRO A 10 -58.59 -6.10 -10.67
N ALA A 11 -58.45 -7.08 -11.56
CA ALA A 11 -57.42 -8.11 -11.51
C ALA A 11 -56.01 -7.50 -11.58
N ARG A 12 -55.16 -7.84 -10.60
CA ARG A 12 -53.73 -7.50 -10.61
C ARG A 12 -53.02 -8.28 -11.71
N ARG A 13 -52.32 -7.57 -12.59
CA ARG A 13 -51.47 -8.17 -13.64
C ARG A 13 -50.23 -8.81 -13.02
N PRO A 14 -49.79 -9.99 -13.46
CA PRO A 14 -48.52 -10.55 -13.03
C PRO A 14 -47.37 -9.69 -13.58
N VAL A 15 -46.46 -9.30 -12.69
CA VAL A 15 -45.20 -8.63 -13.02
C VAL A 15 -44.35 -9.60 -13.82
N ARG A 16 -44.07 -9.25 -15.08
CA ARG A 16 -43.12 -10.00 -15.91
C ARG A 16 -41.73 -9.84 -15.31
N GLY A 17 -41.17 -10.93 -14.78
CA GLY A 17 -39.79 -11.00 -14.33
C GLY A 17 -38.82 -10.60 -15.45
N ARG A 18 -37.83 -9.79 -15.08
CA ARG A 18 -36.74 -9.36 -15.96
C ARG A 18 -36.04 -10.60 -16.52
N ARG A 19 -35.97 -10.72 -17.86
CA ARG A 19 -35.20 -11.76 -18.54
C ARG A 19 -33.73 -11.56 -18.19
N ARG A 20 -33.12 -12.55 -17.53
CA ARG A 20 -31.67 -12.63 -17.33
C ARG A 20 -30.99 -12.62 -18.71
N PRO A 21 -29.93 -11.80 -18.92
CA PRO A 21 -29.15 -11.88 -20.15
C PRO A 21 -28.57 -13.29 -20.29
N PRO A 22 -28.51 -13.85 -21.51
CA PRO A 22 -28.21 -15.25 -21.70
C PRO A 22 -26.73 -15.54 -21.39
N ALA A 23 -26.50 -16.49 -20.47
CA ALA A 23 -25.17 -16.91 -19.97
C ALA A 23 -24.15 -17.25 -21.08
N ARG A 24 -24.63 -17.55 -22.29
CA ARG A 24 -23.81 -17.82 -23.48
C ARG A 24 -22.88 -16.67 -23.89
N VAL A 25 -23.25 -15.40 -23.66
CA VAL A 25 -22.43 -14.26 -24.13
C VAL A 25 -21.16 -14.09 -23.27
N PHE A 26 -21.28 -14.36 -21.97
CA PHE A 26 -20.14 -14.27 -21.06
C PHE A 26 -19.13 -15.40 -21.30
N TRP A 27 -19.62 -16.61 -21.59
CA TRP A 27 -18.74 -17.74 -21.90
C TRP A 27 -18.06 -17.60 -23.27
N VAL A 28 -18.77 -17.11 -24.30
CA VAL A 28 -18.18 -16.87 -25.62
C VAL A 28 -17.06 -15.82 -25.55
N ARG A 29 -17.24 -14.71 -24.79
CA ARG A 29 -16.17 -13.74 -24.58
C ARG A 29 -14.96 -14.34 -23.86
N ARG A 30 -15.18 -15.23 -22.90
CA ARG A 30 -14.10 -15.89 -22.14
C ARG A 30 -13.33 -16.89 -22.99
N VAL A 31 -14.01 -17.66 -23.85
CA VAL A 31 -13.37 -18.58 -24.80
C VAL A 31 -12.59 -17.84 -25.87
N VAL A 32 -13.13 -16.73 -26.39
CA VAL A 32 -12.42 -15.89 -27.38
C VAL A 32 -11.16 -15.28 -26.76
N ALA A 33 -11.22 -14.76 -25.53
CA ALA A 33 -10.05 -14.24 -24.83
C ALA A 33 -8.98 -15.32 -24.61
N LEU A 34 -9.38 -16.52 -24.17
CA LEU A 34 -8.45 -17.63 -23.97
C LEU A 34 -7.82 -18.12 -25.28
N ALA A 35 -8.57 -18.16 -26.38
CA ALA A 35 -8.04 -18.53 -27.69
C ALA A 35 -7.01 -17.50 -28.20
N LEU A 36 -7.24 -16.20 -27.95
CA LEU A 36 -6.34 -15.13 -28.35
C LEU A 36 -5.03 -15.19 -27.55
N VAL A 37 -5.11 -15.41 -26.24
CA VAL A 37 -3.93 -15.62 -25.39
C VAL A 37 -3.17 -16.89 -25.81
N GLY A 38 -3.89 -17.99 -26.06
CA GLY A 38 -3.28 -19.23 -26.55
C GLY A 38 -2.55 -19.05 -27.89
N ALA A 39 -3.14 -18.30 -28.82
CA ALA A 39 -2.50 -17.99 -30.11
C ALA A 39 -1.23 -17.15 -29.95
N LEU A 40 -1.23 -16.17 -29.02
CA LEU A 40 -0.05 -15.37 -28.73
C LEU A 40 1.08 -16.20 -28.10
N VAL A 41 0.75 -17.07 -27.14
CA VAL A 41 1.74 -17.98 -26.53
C VAL A 41 2.31 -18.94 -27.57
N TRP A 42 1.46 -19.51 -28.44
CA TRP A 42 1.91 -20.42 -29.50
C TRP A 42 2.80 -19.71 -30.53
N ALA A 43 2.47 -18.48 -30.91
CA ALA A 43 3.31 -17.65 -31.78
C ALA A 43 4.65 -17.31 -31.13
N PHE A 44 4.67 -17.02 -29.83
CA PHE A 44 5.90 -16.69 -29.10
C PHE A 44 6.84 -17.90 -28.97
N VAL A 45 6.30 -19.08 -28.63
CA VAL A 45 7.08 -20.33 -28.57
C VAL A 45 7.61 -20.71 -29.97
N GLY A 46 6.80 -20.52 -31.02
CA GLY A 46 7.24 -20.72 -32.40
C GLY A 46 8.37 -19.77 -32.82
N LEU A 47 8.35 -18.52 -32.33
CA LEU A 47 9.39 -17.53 -32.63
C LEU A 47 10.71 -17.85 -31.92
N VAL A 48 10.67 -18.29 -30.66
CA VAL A 48 11.87 -18.68 -29.90
C VAL A 48 12.48 -19.97 -30.46
N GLY A 49 11.65 -20.94 -30.87
CA GLY A 49 12.14 -22.19 -31.47
C GLY A 49 12.78 -22.03 -32.86
N MET A 50 12.55 -20.92 -33.57
CA MET A 50 13.15 -20.65 -34.89
C MET A 50 14.51 -19.94 -34.80
N LEU A 51 14.92 -19.49 -33.61
CA LEU A 51 16.20 -18.78 -33.39
C LEU A 51 17.35 -19.70 -32.95
N ASP A 52 17.09 -20.99 -32.72
CA ASP A 52 18.10 -22.01 -32.32
C ASP A 52 18.66 -22.84 -33.49
N LEU A 53 18.69 -22.27 -34.70
CA LEU A 53 19.47 -22.80 -35.83
C LEU A 53 20.41 -21.73 -36.39
N SER A 54 21.47 -21.42 -35.66
CA SER A 54 22.75 -20.93 -36.20
C SER A 54 23.81 -20.88 -35.10
N ALA A 55 24.60 -21.95 -34.98
CA ALA A 55 26.06 -21.91 -34.80
C ALA A 55 26.58 -23.30 -34.37
N ASP A 56 26.88 -24.12 -35.38
CA ASP A 56 27.89 -25.18 -35.26
C ASP A 56 29.26 -24.54 -34.96
N GLY A 57 29.97 -25.07 -33.97
CA GLY A 57 31.26 -24.57 -33.53
C GLY A 57 31.91 -25.50 -32.50
N GLU A 58 32.38 -26.63 -33.01
CA GLU A 58 33.04 -27.74 -32.33
C GLU A 58 34.44 -27.38 -31.79
N THR A 59 34.90 -28.13 -30.77
CA THR A 59 36.30 -28.36 -30.31
C THR A 59 36.96 -27.22 -29.48
N GLU A 60 37.68 -27.41 -28.37
CA GLU A 60 38.38 -28.55 -27.75
C GLU A 60 38.42 -28.40 -26.21
N THR A 61 38.43 -29.54 -25.51
CA THR A 61 39.02 -29.66 -24.16
C THR A 61 40.55 -29.80 -24.32
N PRO A 62 41.38 -29.33 -23.37
CA PRO A 62 41.87 -30.30 -22.39
C PRO A 62 42.16 -29.76 -20.97
N GLN A 63 41.91 -30.67 -20.03
CA GLN A 63 42.70 -31.03 -18.84
C GLN A 63 43.04 -30.02 -17.74
N ALA A 64 42.61 -30.45 -16.55
CA ALA A 64 43.08 -30.06 -15.24
C ALA A 64 44.60 -30.22 -15.07
N THR A 65 45.21 -29.25 -14.41
CA THR A 65 46.51 -29.40 -13.73
C THR A 65 46.33 -28.96 -12.28
N THR A 66 46.50 -29.90 -11.36
CA THR A 66 46.50 -29.69 -9.91
C THR A 66 47.93 -29.40 -9.45
N ALA A 67 48.17 -28.25 -8.82
CA ALA A 67 49.31 -27.91 -7.96
C ALA A 67 49.02 -26.50 -7.41
N GLY A 68 49.15 -26.14 -6.14
CA GLY A 68 49.64 -26.76 -4.91
C GLY A 68 49.54 -25.64 -3.86
N ALA A 69 49.20 -25.99 -2.62
CA ALA A 69 49.09 -25.04 -1.52
C ALA A 69 50.43 -24.35 -1.21
N THR A 70 50.44 -23.02 -1.08
CA THR A 70 51.38 -22.22 -0.24
C THR A 70 50.80 -20.80 -0.06
N PRO A 71 51.19 -20.03 0.97
CA PRO A 71 50.26 -19.45 1.93
C PRO A 71 49.99 -17.95 1.70
N SER A 72 48.92 -17.49 2.34
CA SER A 72 48.71 -16.14 2.90
C SER A 72 49.58 -15.01 2.32
N ALA A 73 49.01 -14.24 1.39
CA ALA A 73 49.44 -12.88 1.12
C ALA A 73 48.38 -11.93 1.68
N THR A 74 48.71 -11.30 2.81
CA THR A 74 48.01 -10.14 3.34
C THR A 74 47.95 -9.07 2.23
N PRO A 75 46.78 -8.48 1.89
CA PRO A 75 46.74 -7.44 0.86
C PRO A 75 47.48 -6.21 1.40
N THR A 76 48.70 -6.00 0.90
CA THR A 76 49.35 -4.69 0.98
C THR A 76 48.60 -3.80 0.01
N VAL A 77 47.72 -2.95 0.55
CA VAL A 77 47.06 -1.90 -0.24
C VAL A 77 48.13 -0.94 -0.70
N ASP A 78 48.44 -1.00 -1.99
CA ASP A 78 49.28 0.00 -2.65
C ASP A 78 48.50 1.34 -2.61
N PRO A 79 49.00 2.38 -1.92
CA PRO A 79 48.27 3.64 -1.75
C PRO A 79 47.98 4.33 -3.09
N ASP A 80 48.78 4.06 -4.12
CA ASP A 80 48.60 4.59 -5.48
C ASP A 80 47.40 3.93 -6.19
N ALA A 81 47.16 2.63 -5.99
CA ALA A 81 46.01 1.93 -6.56
C ALA A 81 44.69 2.35 -5.89
N ALA A 82 44.73 2.62 -4.57
CA ALA A 82 43.59 3.13 -3.82
C ALA A 82 43.21 4.57 -4.23
N ALA A 83 44.21 5.43 -4.47
CA ALA A 83 44.01 6.79 -4.95
C ALA A 83 43.40 6.83 -6.36
N ALA A 84 43.93 6.02 -7.30
CA ALA A 84 43.40 5.92 -8.65
C ALA A 84 41.96 5.37 -8.70
N ALA A 85 41.59 4.46 -7.79
CA ALA A 85 40.23 3.96 -7.67
C ALA A 85 39.26 5.02 -7.11
N ALA A 86 39.73 5.89 -6.21
CA ALA A 86 38.93 6.99 -5.67
C ALA A 86 38.64 8.07 -6.75
N GLU A 87 39.61 8.43 -7.57
CA GLU A 87 39.43 9.40 -8.66
C GLU A 87 38.43 8.90 -9.72
N ARG A 88 38.51 7.62 -10.12
CA ARG A 88 37.55 7.05 -11.08
C ARG A 88 36.12 7.05 -10.54
N ARG A 89 35.92 6.79 -9.24
CA ARG A 89 34.61 6.87 -8.58
C ARG A 89 34.09 8.30 -8.51
N ALA A 90 34.96 9.27 -8.25
CA ALA A 90 34.60 10.69 -8.25
C ALA A 90 34.18 11.17 -9.65
N ALA A 91 34.93 10.79 -10.69
CA ALA A 91 34.59 11.11 -12.08
C ALA A 91 33.25 10.47 -12.52
N ALA A 92 33.00 9.22 -12.14
CA ALA A 92 31.73 8.54 -12.42
C ALA A 92 30.53 9.21 -11.71
N ARG A 93 30.72 9.70 -10.47
CA ARG A 93 29.70 10.48 -9.77
C ARG A 93 29.45 11.83 -10.45
N ALA A 94 30.49 12.52 -10.89
CA ALA A 94 30.36 13.80 -11.60
C ALA A 94 29.58 13.65 -12.92
N LEU A 95 29.87 12.61 -13.71
CA LEU A 95 29.12 12.29 -14.93
C LEU A 95 27.63 12.06 -14.66
N ARG A 96 27.29 11.29 -13.62
CA ARG A 96 25.89 11.06 -13.22
C ARG A 96 25.17 12.34 -12.80
N ILE A 97 25.87 13.30 -12.18
CA ILE A 97 25.30 14.59 -11.78
C ILE A 97 24.97 15.43 -13.02
N VAL A 98 25.87 15.47 -14.01
CA VAL A 98 25.65 16.18 -15.28
C VAL A 98 24.50 15.53 -16.06
N GLU A 99 24.50 14.21 -16.21
CA GLU A 99 23.44 13.48 -16.91
C GLU A 99 22.07 13.68 -16.26
N ARG A 100 21.99 13.67 -14.92
CA ARG A 100 20.76 13.98 -14.19
C ARG A 100 20.31 15.43 -14.40
N ALA A 101 21.24 16.37 -14.48
CA ALA A 101 20.92 17.77 -14.76
C ALA A 101 20.39 17.95 -16.19
N GLU A 102 21.04 17.34 -17.19
CA GLU A 102 20.59 17.41 -18.59
C GLU A 102 19.22 16.74 -18.78
N LYS A 103 18.99 15.56 -18.18
CA LYS A 103 17.68 14.91 -18.22
C LYS A 103 16.58 15.76 -17.59
N ARG A 104 16.92 16.57 -16.57
CA ARG A 104 15.98 17.52 -15.96
C ARG A 104 15.67 18.69 -16.90
N ASP A 105 16.66 19.15 -17.67
CA ASP A 105 16.52 20.28 -18.61
C ASP A 105 15.79 19.88 -19.92
N GLU A 106 15.70 18.57 -20.24
CA GLU A 106 14.88 18.05 -21.36
C GLU A 106 13.39 17.93 -20.99
N LEU A 107 13.06 17.86 -19.70
CA LEU A 107 11.66 17.78 -19.25
C LEU A 107 10.96 19.14 -19.41
N VAL A 108 9.71 19.12 -19.85
CA VAL A 108 8.88 20.33 -20.00
C VAL A 108 8.89 21.14 -18.69
N GLU A 109 9.20 22.43 -18.80
CA GLU A 109 9.18 23.37 -17.68
C GLU A 109 7.74 23.71 -17.26
N PRO A 110 7.46 23.86 -15.95
CA PRO A 110 6.13 24.20 -15.47
C PRO A 110 5.70 25.60 -15.90
N THR A 111 4.48 25.74 -16.38
CA THR A 111 3.92 27.04 -16.81
C THR A 111 3.27 27.84 -15.68
N GLY A 112 3.17 27.27 -14.47
CA GLY A 112 2.49 27.84 -13.31
C GLY A 112 1.99 26.76 -12.36
N PRO A 113 1.19 27.10 -11.33
CA PRO A 113 0.53 26.12 -10.48
C PRO A 113 -0.47 25.28 -11.28
N CYS A 114 -0.68 24.03 -10.89
CA CYS A 114 -1.69 23.17 -11.49
C CYS A 114 -3.10 23.74 -11.22
N ALA A 115 -4.04 23.53 -12.15
CA ALA A 115 -5.43 23.89 -11.91
C ALA A 115 -6.07 22.94 -10.87
N ASP A 116 -7.11 23.43 -10.19
CA ASP A 116 -7.83 22.65 -9.19
C ASP A 116 -8.40 21.37 -9.83
N GLY A 117 -8.04 20.22 -9.27
CA GLY A 117 -8.52 18.92 -9.69
C GLY A 117 -7.93 18.34 -10.97
N GLU A 118 -6.93 19.00 -11.55
CA GLU A 118 -6.20 18.54 -12.73
C GLU A 118 -5.16 17.44 -12.42
N VAL A 119 -4.71 17.40 -11.17
CA VAL A 119 -3.67 16.47 -10.71
C VAL A 119 -4.27 15.10 -10.40
N VAL A 120 -3.71 14.07 -11.03
CA VAL A 120 -4.04 12.67 -10.81
C VAL A 120 -2.90 12.03 -10.03
N VAL A 121 -3.23 11.49 -8.86
CA VAL A 121 -2.28 10.84 -7.95
C VAL A 121 -2.51 9.34 -7.99
N THR A 122 -1.58 8.59 -8.57
CA THR A 122 -1.66 7.13 -8.66
C THR A 122 -0.79 6.50 -7.56
N PRO A 123 -1.39 5.81 -6.57
CA PRO A 123 -0.63 5.15 -5.52
C PRO A 123 -0.08 3.80 -5.99
N GLN A 124 1.16 3.52 -5.63
CA GLN A 124 1.85 2.24 -5.82
C GLN A 124 2.46 1.80 -4.50
N VAL A 125 2.44 0.50 -4.24
CA VAL A 125 3.06 -0.08 -3.05
C VAL A 125 3.94 -1.25 -3.49
N PRO A 126 5.21 -0.98 -3.87
CA PRO A 126 6.13 -2.04 -4.24
C PRO A 126 6.55 -2.85 -3.01
N ASP A 127 6.61 -4.17 -3.15
CA ASP A 127 7.25 -5.09 -2.20
C ASP A 127 6.86 -4.86 -0.71
N ALA A 128 5.56 -4.93 -0.41
CA ALA A 128 5.05 -4.73 0.95
C ALA A 128 5.03 -6.02 1.78
N HIS A 129 5.51 -5.95 3.02
CA HIS A 129 5.51 -7.07 3.98
C HIS A 129 4.87 -6.67 5.31
N ALA A 130 4.00 -7.53 5.86
CA ALA A 130 3.40 -7.29 7.16
C ALA A 130 4.45 -7.27 8.28
N GLY A 131 4.28 -6.40 9.27
CA GLY A 131 5.22 -6.28 10.40
C GLY A 131 6.46 -5.42 10.11
N ALA A 132 6.54 -4.80 8.93
CA ALA A 132 7.62 -3.90 8.53
C ALA A 132 7.07 -2.52 8.14
N ASP A 133 7.97 -1.55 8.02
CA ASP A 133 7.67 -0.25 7.42
C ASP A 133 7.51 -0.42 5.89
N ILE A 134 6.39 0.06 5.36
CA ILE A 134 5.97 -0.09 3.98
C ILE A 134 6.12 1.24 3.26
N THR A 135 6.87 1.25 2.16
CA THR A 135 6.99 2.44 1.32
C THR A 135 5.82 2.51 0.36
N VAL A 136 5.10 3.62 0.37
CA VAL A 136 4.05 3.94 -0.58
C VAL A 136 4.57 5.03 -1.50
N GLU A 137 4.54 4.76 -2.80
CA GLU A 137 4.89 5.69 -3.85
C GLU A 137 3.62 6.33 -4.42
N LEU A 138 3.65 7.64 -4.59
CA LEU A 138 2.59 8.42 -5.22
C LEU A 138 3.15 8.96 -6.53
N GLU A 139 2.59 8.51 -7.64
CA GLU A 139 2.92 8.98 -8.98
C GLU A 139 1.94 10.09 -9.37
N LEU A 140 2.45 11.32 -9.54
CA LEU A 140 1.67 12.49 -9.85
C LEU A 140 1.76 12.82 -11.35
N THR A 141 0.61 12.94 -11.98
CA THR A 141 0.47 13.39 -13.37
C THR A 141 -0.56 14.50 -13.48
N THR A 142 -0.51 15.24 -14.57
CA THR A 142 -1.54 16.24 -14.93
C THR A 142 -2.28 15.77 -16.19
N GLU A 143 -3.58 16.00 -16.24
CA GLU A 143 -4.40 15.65 -17.42
C GLU A 143 -4.41 16.75 -18.50
N GLU A 144 -4.34 18.03 -18.10
CA GLU A 144 -4.55 19.18 -18.99
C GLU A 144 -3.24 19.88 -19.40
N SER A 145 -2.50 20.38 -18.43
CA SER A 145 -1.26 21.14 -18.56
C SER A 145 -0.10 20.25 -18.95
N ALA A 146 0.80 20.73 -19.81
CA ALA A 146 2.00 19.94 -20.18
C ALA A 146 2.90 19.64 -18.97
N ALA A 147 3.08 20.65 -18.11
CA ALA A 147 3.73 20.58 -16.82
C ALA A 147 3.20 21.73 -15.94
N CYS A 148 3.02 21.48 -14.65
CA CYS A 148 2.60 22.50 -13.68
C CYS A 148 3.23 22.21 -12.31
N THR A 149 3.19 23.18 -11.40
CA THR A 149 3.70 23.03 -10.03
C THR A 149 2.57 22.61 -9.10
N PHE A 150 2.81 21.62 -8.24
CA PHE A 150 1.85 21.15 -7.25
C PHE A 150 2.53 20.89 -5.91
N GLU A 151 1.91 21.34 -4.82
CA GLU A 151 2.37 21.07 -3.46
C GLU A 151 1.70 19.78 -2.95
N VAL A 152 2.53 18.81 -2.56
CA VAL A 152 2.09 17.62 -1.84
C VAL A 152 2.25 17.91 -0.36
N ASP A 153 1.15 17.88 0.37
CA ASP A 153 1.12 18.01 1.84
C ASP A 153 -0.11 17.28 2.42
N PRO A 154 -0.22 17.17 3.77
CA PRO A 154 -1.31 16.43 4.41
C PRO A 154 -2.71 16.99 4.15
N ASP A 155 -2.83 18.25 3.72
CA ASP A 155 -4.10 18.90 3.44
C ASP A 155 -4.42 18.88 1.92
N ASP A 156 -3.41 18.67 1.06
CA ASP A 156 -3.53 18.68 -0.40
C ASP A 156 -3.58 17.28 -1.03
N VAL A 157 -3.08 16.24 -0.35
CA VAL A 157 -3.17 14.85 -0.84
C VAL A 157 -3.71 13.92 0.24
N PHE A 158 -4.79 13.21 -0.09
CA PHE A 158 -5.44 12.27 0.81
C PHE A 158 -5.26 10.84 0.34
N VAL A 159 -4.78 9.98 1.25
CA VAL A 159 -4.55 8.56 0.98
C VAL A 159 -5.33 7.73 1.98
N THR A 160 -5.96 6.66 1.50
CA THR A 160 -6.72 5.72 2.32
C THR A 160 -6.39 4.29 1.91
N ILE A 161 -6.22 3.40 2.89
CA ILE A 161 -6.05 1.97 2.67
C ILE A 161 -7.26 1.24 3.25
N LYS A 162 -7.85 0.36 2.46
CA LYS A 162 -9.04 -0.41 2.83
C LYS A 162 -8.82 -1.89 2.61
N ASP A 163 -9.45 -2.67 3.48
CA ASP A 163 -9.77 -4.07 3.19
C ASP A 163 -11.13 -4.16 2.47
N ASP A 164 -11.72 -5.35 2.42
CA ASP A 164 -13.02 -5.59 1.78
C ASP A 164 -14.22 -5.02 2.56
N THR A 165 -14.05 -4.67 3.83
CA THR A 165 -15.15 -4.27 4.73
C THR A 165 -15.00 -2.87 5.34
N SER A 166 -13.79 -2.34 5.45
CA SER A 166 -13.47 -1.20 6.29
C SER A 166 -12.19 -0.47 5.85
N THR A 167 -12.04 0.76 6.35
CA THR A 167 -10.80 1.52 6.23
C THR A 167 -9.87 1.13 7.36
N ILE A 168 -8.70 0.60 7.02
CA ILE A 168 -7.65 0.24 7.98
C ILE A 168 -6.70 1.40 8.24
N TRP A 169 -6.43 2.24 7.24
CA TRP A 169 -5.51 3.37 7.38
C TRP A 169 -5.98 4.60 6.60
N SER A 170 -5.79 5.80 7.15
CA SER A 170 -6.06 7.07 6.48
C SER A 170 -5.02 8.14 6.83
N SER A 171 -4.57 8.89 5.83
CA SER A 171 -3.68 10.03 6.03
C SER A 171 -4.32 11.15 6.86
N GLN A 172 -5.65 11.24 6.91
CA GLN A 172 -6.36 12.21 7.76
C GLN A 172 -6.26 11.88 9.24
N HIS A 173 -6.12 10.59 9.58
CA HIS A 173 -5.86 10.16 10.96
C HIS A 173 -4.40 10.43 11.35
N CYS A 174 -3.49 10.31 10.37
CA CYS A 174 -2.04 10.42 10.54
C CYS A 174 -1.42 11.44 9.55
N PRO A 175 -1.71 12.75 9.71
CA PRO A 175 -1.23 13.77 8.77
C PRO A 175 0.30 13.89 8.77
N ALA A 176 0.96 13.64 9.90
CA ALA A 176 2.42 13.70 10.01
C ALA A 176 3.14 12.62 9.20
N THR A 177 2.44 11.57 8.76
CA THR A 177 2.99 10.54 7.87
C THR A 177 3.09 11.03 6.43
N MET A 178 2.26 12.01 6.04
CA MET A 178 2.31 12.57 4.69
C MET A 178 3.51 13.51 4.53
N PRO A 179 4.24 13.43 3.41
CA PRO A 179 5.39 14.28 3.15
C PRO A 179 4.93 15.67 2.75
N THR A 180 5.83 16.65 2.92
CA THR A 180 5.68 18.00 2.35
C THR A 180 6.70 18.16 1.23
N ALA A 181 6.24 18.31 -0.01
CA ALA A 181 7.11 18.43 -1.18
C ALA A 181 6.46 19.21 -2.32
N THR A 182 7.23 20.10 -2.93
CA THR A 182 6.87 20.73 -4.20
C THR A 182 7.24 19.81 -5.35
N THR A 183 6.27 19.50 -6.21
CA THR A 183 6.41 18.58 -7.35
C THR A 183 6.11 19.30 -8.67
N VAL A 184 6.57 18.70 -9.76
CA VAL A 184 6.21 19.14 -11.12
C VAL A 184 5.56 17.99 -11.88
N PRO A 185 4.26 17.73 -11.66
CA PRO A 185 3.53 16.75 -12.44
C PRO A 185 3.58 17.09 -13.93
N ARG A 186 3.73 16.07 -14.77
CA ARG A 186 3.69 16.19 -16.23
C ARG A 186 2.72 15.17 -16.82
N ARG A 187 2.26 15.42 -18.05
CA ARG A 187 1.28 14.53 -18.72
C ARG A 187 1.83 13.17 -19.07
N THR A 188 3.11 13.12 -19.45
CA THR A 188 3.75 11.92 -20.03
C THR A 188 4.83 11.32 -19.14
N THR A 189 5.21 12.00 -18.06
CA THR A 189 6.24 11.55 -17.15
C THR A 189 5.79 11.87 -15.73
N PRO A 190 5.43 10.86 -14.92
CA PRO A 190 5.01 11.10 -13.56
C PRO A 190 6.17 11.68 -12.74
N ASP A 191 5.83 12.56 -11.82
CA ASP A 191 6.72 12.91 -10.70
C ASP A 191 6.37 12.02 -9.50
N THR A 192 7.37 11.55 -8.76
CA THR A 192 7.15 10.54 -7.72
C THR A 192 7.49 11.09 -6.35
N VAL A 193 6.55 10.96 -5.42
CA VAL A 193 6.74 11.27 -3.99
C VAL A 193 6.43 10.03 -3.18
N SER A 194 7.24 9.72 -2.18
CA SER A 194 7.05 8.54 -1.33
C SER A 194 6.78 8.92 0.12
N PHE A 195 6.03 8.07 0.81
CA PHE A 195 5.88 8.12 2.26
C PHE A 195 5.95 6.71 2.88
N THR A 196 6.16 6.65 4.19
CA THR A 196 6.30 5.37 4.89
C THR A 196 5.10 5.13 5.78
N TRP A 197 4.39 4.03 5.51
CA TRP A 197 3.33 3.52 6.37
C TRP A 197 3.88 2.39 7.24
N ASN A 198 3.68 2.47 8.56
CA ASN A 198 4.21 1.50 9.52
C ASN A 198 3.49 0.14 9.55
N GLY A 199 2.59 -0.15 8.61
CA GLY A 199 1.85 -1.41 8.56
C GLY A 199 0.78 -1.60 9.64
N LYS A 200 0.46 -0.54 10.39
CA LYS A 200 -0.58 -0.56 11.44
C LYS A 200 -1.85 0.16 11.01
N GLU A 201 -2.95 -0.19 11.66
CA GLU A 201 -4.20 0.55 11.51
C GLU A 201 -4.05 2.00 12.00
N SER A 202 -4.87 2.90 11.47
CA SER A 202 -4.92 4.30 11.94
C SER A 202 -6.20 4.57 12.71
N MET A 203 -6.10 5.40 13.74
CA MET A 203 -7.25 6.04 14.37
C MET A 203 -7.02 7.55 14.49
N THR A 204 -8.09 8.31 14.70
CA THR A 204 -8.02 9.76 14.94
C THR A 204 -6.94 10.12 15.96
N GLY A 205 -6.05 11.03 15.59
CA GLY A 205 -4.91 11.44 16.43
C GLY A 205 -3.66 10.57 16.28
N CYS A 206 -3.66 9.64 15.32
CA CYS A 206 -2.53 8.77 14.99
C CYS A 206 -1.95 8.02 16.20
N ALA A 207 -2.82 7.32 16.93
CA ALA A 207 -2.38 6.50 18.06
C ALA A 207 -1.37 5.44 17.59
N VAL A 208 -0.32 5.23 18.40
CA VAL A 208 0.82 4.36 18.05
C VAL A 208 0.61 2.90 18.46
N ASP A 209 -0.38 2.65 19.30
CA ASP A 209 -0.78 1.39 19.91
C ASP A 209 -1.95 0.72 19.16
N THR A 210 -2.07 0.98 17.86
CA THR A 210 -3.00 0.29 16.98
C THR A 210 -2.50 -1.10 16.57
N ASP A 211 -3.46 -1.93 16.16
CA ASP A 211 -3.21 -3.29 15.70
C ASP A 211 -2.45 -3.33 14.36
N TRP A 212 -1.70 -4.41 14.18
CA TRP A 212 -1.02 -4.71 12.93
C TRP A 212 -1.99 -5.20 11.87
N VAL A 213 -1.75 -4.77 10.63
CA VAL A 213 -2.51 -5.26 9.49
C VAL A 213 -1.96 -6.62 9.05
N PHE A 214 -2.86 -7.59 8.86
CA PHE A 214 -2.51 -8.94 8.46
C PHE A 214 -2.05 -9.03 6.99
N PRO A 215 -1.28 -10.06 6.59
CA PRO A 215 -1.02 -10.32 5.18
C PRO A 215 -2.33 -10.53 4.39
N GLY A 216 -2.43 -9.94 3.20
CA GLY A 216 -3.67 -9.91 2.43
C GLY A 216 -3.59 -9.08 1.16
N VAL A 217 -4.72 -8.91 0.47
CA VAL A 217 -4.85 -7.99 -0.66
C VAL A 217 -5.66 -6.80 -0.21
N TYR A 218 -5.13 -5.61 -0.45
CA TYR A 218 -5.70 -4.34 0.01
C TYR A 218 -5.93 -3.41 -1.16
N GLN A 219 -6.86 -2.48 -0.96
CA GLN A 219 -7.08 -1.36 -1.87
C GLN A 219 -6.44 -0.11 -1.28
N ILE A 220 -5.63 0.58 -2.06
CA ILE A 220 -5.14 1.92 -1.73
C ILE A 220 -5.77 2.93 -2.68
N THR A 221 -6.26 4.02 -2.11
CA THR A 221 -6.91 5.12 -2.83
C THR A 221 -6.15 6.40 -2.54
N ALA A 222 -5.81 7.16 -3.57
CA ALA A 222 -5.24 8.50 -3.44
C ALA A 222 -6.07 9.53 -4.21
N VAL A 223 -6.16 10.74 -3.68
CA VAL A 223 -6.84 11.87 -4.32
C VAL A 223 -6.17 13.18 -3.94
N ALA A 224 -5.93 14.04 -4.94
CA ALA A 224 -5.48 15.41 -4.72
C ALA A 224 -6.66 16.34 -4.39
N ARG A 225 -6.41 17.40 -3.63
CA ARG A 225 -7.41 18.43 -3.34
C ARG A 225 -7.95 19.03 -4.63
N GLY A 226 -9.26 19.25 -4.66
CA GLY A 226 -9.98 19.75 -5.83
C GLY A 226 -10.24 18.68 -6.90
N SER A 227 -9.58 17.52 -6.85
CA SER A 227 -9.86 16.42 -7.76
C SER A 227 -11.15 15.71 -7.36
N VAL A 228 -11.96 15.40 -8.38
CA VAL A 228 -13.22 14.63 -8.21
C VAL A 228 -13.02 13.15 -8.45
N THR A 229 -11.84 12.73 -8.91
CA THR A 229 -11.57 11.35 -9.34
C THR A 229 -10.44 10.76 -8.47
N PRO A 230 -10.78 10.03 -7.41
CA PRO A 230 -9.82 9.22 -6.69
C PRO A 230 -9.26 8.11 -7.60
N VAL A 231 -7.96 7.85 -7.49
CA VAL A 231 -7.33 6.70 -8.15
C VAL A 231 -7.21 5.57 -7.16
N GLU A 232 -7.65 4.39 -7.56
CA GLU A 232 -7.64 3.18 -6.74
C GLU A 232 -6.74 2.13 -7.37
N THR A 233 -5.83 1.57 -6.58
CA THR A 233 -4.98 0.44 -6.97
C THR A 233 -5.06 -0.67 -5.93
N LEU A 234 -4.73 -1.89 -6.34
CA LEU A 234 -4.65 -3.04 -5.45
C LEU A 234 -3.18 -3.37 -5.21
N PHE A 235 -2.86 -3.75 -3.97
CA PHE A 235 -1.54 -4.29 -3.63
C PHE A 235 -1.68 -5.49 -2.69
N ALA A 236 -0.66 -6.33 -2.69
CA ALA A 236 -0.57 -7.45 -1.78
C ALA A 236 0.37 -7.10 -0.64
N LEU A 237 -0.10 -7.25 0.60
CA LEU A 237 0.75 -7.24 1.78
C LEU A 237 1.21 -8.68 2.04
N GLY A 238 2.49 -8.92 1.78
CA GLY A 238 3.14 -10.20 1.97
C GLY A 238 3.23 -10.61 3.44
N LYS A 239 3.59 -11.88 3.66
CA LYS A 239 3.99 -12.35 4.99
C LYS A 239 5.22 -11.55 5.48
N PRO A 240 5.45 -11.51 6.81
CA PRO A 240 6.67 -10.91 7.34
C PRO A 240 7.88 -11.42 6.60
N GLU A 241 8.77 -10.50 6.23
CA GLU A 241 10.03 -10.86 5.60
C GLU A 241 10.79 -11.73 6.60
N GLN A 242 10.90 -13.01 6.30
CA GLN A 242 11.74 -13.89 7.10
C GLN A 242 13.16 -13.48 6.78
N THR A 243 13.80 -12.75 7.70
CA THR A 243 15.25 -12.68 7.71
C THR A 243 15.74 -14.11 7.89
N GLU A 244 16.16 -14.73 6.79
CA GLU A 244 16.83 -16.02 6.82
C GLU A 244 17.96 -15.87 7.85
N PRO A 245 17.95 -16.64 8.95
CA PRO A 245 19.02 -16.55 9.93
C PRO A 245 20.32 -16.75 9.18
N ALA A 246 21.24 -15.79 9.27
CA ALA A 246 22.60 -16.01 8.80
C ALA A 246 23.06 -17.34 9.39
N GLU A 247 23.35 -18.30 8.52
CA GLU A 247 23.89 -19.59 8.91
C GLU A 247 25.07 -19.30 9.84
N PRO A 248 25.05 -19.78 11.10
CA PRO A 248 26.14 -19.50 12.01
C PRO A 248 27.41 -20.09 11.40
N GLU A 249 28.39 -19.24 11.09
CA GLU A 249 29.75 -19.72 10.86
C GLU A 249 30.16 -20.44 12.15
N GLU A 250 30.22 -21.78 12.07
CA GLU A 250 30.67 -22.63 13.15
C GLU A 250 32.10 -22.21 13.54
N THR A 251 32.21 -21.51 14.66
CA THR A 251 33.48 -21.30 15.33
C THR A 251 33.57 -22.41 16.36
N ASP A 252 34.17 -23.53 15.96
CA ASP A 252 34.77 -24.49 16.88
C ASP A 252 35.72 -23.73 17.81
N GLU A 253 35.44 -23.69 19.10
CA GLU A 253 36.49 -23.74 20.13
C GLU A 253 35.88 -24.12 21.49
N ASP A 254 35.94 -25.44 21.74
CA ASP A 254 36.11 -26.03 23.06
C ASP A 254 37.04 -25.19 23.95
N SER A 255 36.55 -24.76 25.13
CA SER A 255 37.34 -24.87 26.36
C SER A 255 36.48 -24.71 27.62
N GLU A 256 35.99 -25.86 28.05
CA GLU A 256 35.81 -26.36 29.41
C GLU A 256 36.32 -25.51 30.61
N SER A 257 35.40 -25.36 31.58
CA SER A 257 35.56 -25.37 33.05
C SER A 257 36.28 -24.24 33.80
N THR A 258 35.58 -23.61 34.75
CA THR A 258 35.60 -24.06 36.17
C THR A 258 34.54 -23.34 37.00
N GLU A 259 33.85 -24.15 37.81
CA GLU A 259 32.99 -23.78 38.93
C GLU A 259 33.83 -23.31 40.13
N ASP A 260 33.26 -22.41 40.95
CA ASP A 260 33.34 -22.31 42.43
C ASP A 260 32.84 -20.91 42.84
N ALA A 261 31.68 -20.73 43.48
CA ALA A 261 31.32 -21.02 44.88
C ALA A 261 31.28 -19.73 45.74
N GLU A 262 30.05 -19.35 46.10
CA GLU A 262 29.54 -18.81 47.37
C GLU A 262 30.19 -17.62 48.13
N SER A 263 29.29 -16.65 48.43
CA SER A 263 28.96 -16.11 49.77
C SER A 263 29.77 -14.94 50.38
N SER A 264 29.07 -13.82 50.60
CA SER A 264 28.88 -13.09 51.89
C SER A 264 28.32 -11.68 51.59
N GLU A 265 27.03 -11.42 51.83
CA GLU A 265 26.42 -10.85 53.06
C GLU A 265 26.51 -9.31 53.21
N ASP A 266 25.31 -8.71 53.16
CA ASP A 266 24.74 -7.62 53.95
C ASP A 266 25.51 -6.31 54.30
N ALA A 267 24.92 -5.19 53.88
CA ALA A 267 24.59 -4.08 54.79
C ALA A 267 23.41 -3.24 54.27
N ALA A 268 22.38 -3.15 55.11
CA ALA A 268 21.08 -2.57 54.85
C ALA A 268 20.95 -1.06 55.16
N ALA A 269 19.86 -0.51 54.60
CA ALA A 269 18.92 0.47 55.21
C ALA A 269 19.21 1.99 55.13
N ARG A 270 18.32 2.69 54.39
CA ARG A 270 17.28 3.66 54.88
C ARG A 270 16.66 4.34 53.65
N GLU A 271 15.39 4.08 53.30
CA GLU A 271 14.13 4.64 53.85
C GLU A 271 13.78 6.05 53.32
N ASP A 272 12.46 6.19 53.05
CA ASP A 272 11.63 7.40 52.92
C ASP A 272 11.27 7.97 51.53
N GLU A 273 10.17 7.40 51.00
CA GLU A 273 8.87 8.04 50.68
C GLU A 273 8.81 9.50 50.15
N ALA A 274 8.23 9.65 48.95
CA ALA A 274 6.96 10.35 48.65
C ALA A 274 6.84 10.52 47.11
N ARG A 275 5.94 9.85 46.37
CA ARG A 275 4.47 9.86 46.35
C ARG A 275 3.86 11.19 45.87
N ASP A 276 3.49 11.23 44.59
CA ASP A 276 2.25 11.79 44.02
C ASP A 276 2.24 11.37 42.53
N GLY A 277 1.26 10.72 41.93
CA GLY A 277 -0.17 10.62 42.20
C GLY A 277 -0.88 10.70 40.85
N SER A 278 -0.99 9.59 40.10
CA SER A 278 -1.94 9.53 39.00
C SER A 278 -2.57 8.14 38.96
N THR A 279 -3.77 8.11 39.52
CA THR A 279 -4.72 7.02 39.54
C THR A 279 -5.15 6.69 38.10
N SER A 280 -4.67 5.56 37.59
CA SER A 280 -5.38 4.86 36.52
C SER A 280 -6.46 4.02 37.20
N ASP A 281 -7.70 4.46 37.05
CA ASP A 281 -8.89 3.64 37.27
C ASP A 281 -8.79 2.40 36.37
N GLU A 282 -8.39 1.29 36.96
CA GLU A 282 -8.47 -0.04 36.39
C GLU A 282 -9.95 -0.44 36.33
N GLN A 283 -10.61 0.01 35.26
CA GLN A 283 -11.97 -0.39 34.96
C GLN A 283 -11.92 -1.82 34.40
N THR A 284 -11.99 -2.76 35.32
CA THR A 284 -12.21 -4.19 35.05
C THR A 284 -13.51 -4.30 34.25
N ALA A 285 -13.40 -4.58 32.95
CA ALA A 285 -14.54 -4.91 32.13
C ALA A 285 -15.08 -6.27 32.61
N GLU A 286 -16.14 -6.21 33.41
CA GLU A 286 -16.97 -7.38 33.66
C GLU A 286 -17.46 -7.95 32.32
N PRO A 287 -17.56 -9.28 32.17
CA PRO A 287 -18.03 -9.89 30.94
C PRO A 287 -19.49 -9.47 30.70
N GLU A 288 -19.68 -8.53 29.76
CA GLU A 288 -21.01 -8.14 29.29
C GLU A 288 -21.78 -9.39 28.88
N THR A 289 -22.95 -9.59 29.48
CA THR A 289 -23.79 -10.75 29.15
C THR A 289 -24.23 -10.65 27.68
N GLU A 290 -24.37 -11.80 27.00
CA GLU A 290 -24.78 -11.84 25.58
C GLU A 290 -26.12 -11.11 25.33
N GLU A 291 -26.96 -10.98 26.36
CA GLU A 291 -28.24 -10.26 26.33
C GLU A 291 -28.04 -8.75 26.17
N GLU A 292 -27.10 -8.15 26.92
CA GLU A 292 -26.82 -6.72 26.86
C GLU A 292 -26.14 -6.32 25.54
N ALA A 293 -25.28 -7.20 25.02
CA ALA A 293 -24.70 -7.04 23.68
C ALA A 293 -25.75 -7.14 22.56
N ALA A 294 -26.78 -7.97 22.73
CA ALA A 294 -27.89 -8.08 21.78
C ALA A 294 -28.78 -6.81 21.80
N GLU A 295 -29.08 -6.28 22.97
CA GLU A 295 -29.87 -5.05 23.13
C GLU A 295 -29.17 -3.84 22.50
N ARG A 296 -27.86 -3.68 22.72
CA ARG A 296 -27.05 -2.63 22.06
C ARG A 296 -27.05 -2.75 20.54
N ARG A 297 -27.01 -3.97 20.00
CA ARG A 297 -27.08 -4.21 18.55
C ARG A 297 -28.45 -3.85 17.98
N GLU A 298 -29.53 -4.09 18.72
CA GLU A 298 -30.88 -3.69 18.31
C GLU A 298 -31.06 -2.17 18.36
N ALA A 299 -30.64 -1.52 19.45
CA ALA A 299 -30.67 -0.06 19.59
C ALA A 299 -29.88 0.63 18.46
N ARG A 300 -28.69 0.10 18.10
CA ARG A 300 -27.90 0.62 16.98
C ARG A 300 -28.62 0.46 15.64
N ARG A 301 -29.36 -0.64 15.43
CA ARG A 301 -30.15 -0.85 14.21
C ARG A 301 -31.34 0.09 14.12
N GLU A 302 -31.98 0.40 15.25
CA GLU A 302 -33.08 1.37 15.30
C GLU A 302 -32.58 2.78 15.02
N ALA A 303 -31.49 3.21 15.65
CA ALA A 303 -30.87 4.51 15.39
C ALA A 303 -30.51 4.70 13.91
N LEU A 304 -29.98 3.66 13.25
CA LEU A 304 -29.69 3.69 11.81
C LEU A 304 -30.94 3.79 10.93
N ARG A 305 -32.07 3.23 11.37
CA ARG A 305 -33.35 3.36 10.64
C ARG A 305 -33.91 4.77 10.77
N GLU A 306 -33.81 5.37 11.95
CA GLU A 306 -34.22 6.76 12.18
C GLU A 306 -33.36 7.75 11.39
N ALA A 307 -32.04 7.59 11.42
CA ALA A 307 -31.12 8.44 10.64
C ALA A 307 -31.43 8.38 9.12
N ARG A 308 -31.73 7.20 8.58
CA ARG A 308 -32.15 7.05 7.17
C ARG A 308 -33.50 7.68 6.87
N ARG A 309 -34.40 7.76 7.85
CA ARG A 309 -35.69 8.44 7.69
C ARG A 309 -35.47 9.95 7.66
N GLN A 310 -34.67 10.48 8.59
CA GLN A 310 -34.31 11.90 8.64
C GLN A 310 -33.69 12.36 7.31
N GLN A 311 -32.70 11.61 6.81
CA GLN A 311 -32.03 11.92 5.54
C GLN A 311 -33.00 11.95 4.34
N ARG A 312 -34.05 11.13 4.36
CA ARG A 312 -35.08 11.15 3.30
C ARG A 312 -36.05 12.32 3.44
N GLU A 313 -36.28 12.80 4.65
CA GLU A 313 -37.10 13.99 4.91
C GLU A 313 -36.31 15.23 4.45
N ASP A 314 -35.03 15.35 4.81
CA ASP A 314 -34.15 16.43 4.37
C ASP A 314 -34.05 16.51 2.83
N GLN A 315 -33.82 15.37 2.16
CA GLN A 315 -33.79 15.32 0.68
C GLN A 315 -35.13 15.72 0.03
N ARG A 316 -36.26 15.55 0.72
CA ARG A 316 -37.57 15.98 0.22
C ARG A 316 -37.77 17.48 0.41
N GLU A 317 -37.23 18.06 1.49
CA GLU A 317 -37.25 19.49 1.72
C GLU A 317 -36.37 20.22 0.71
N ASP A 318 -35.17 19.72 0.42
CA ASP A 318 -34.29 20.25 -0.62
C ASP A 318 -34.97 20.25 -2.00
N GLN A 319 -35.57 19.12 -2.41
CA GLN A 319 -36.33 19.02 -3.65
C GLN A 319 -37.61 19.88 -3.70
N ARG A 320 -38.09 20.35 -2.54
CA ARG A 320 -39.20 21.30 -2.47
C ARG A 320 -38.68 22.72 -2.63
N ALA A 321 -37.60 23.07 -1.95
CA ALA A 321 -36.94 24.37 -2.07
C ALA A 321 -36.47 24.64 -3.51
N GLU A 322 -35.89 23.65 -4.19
CA GLU A 322 -35.51 23.76 -5.61
C GLU A 322 -36.71 24.01 -6.54
N ARG A 323 -37.87 23.41 -6.23
CA ARG A 323 -39.10 23.62 -6.99
C ARG A 323 -39.74 24.98 -6.78
N ASP A 324 -39.61 25.55 -5.59
CA ASP A 324 -40.15 26.87 -5.27
C ASP A 324 -39.25 28.01 -5.78
N ALA A 325 -37.98 27.71 -6.12
CA ALA A 325 -37.01 28.66 -6.64
C ALA A 325 -36.97 28.81 -8.18
N GLY A 326 -37.68 27.95 -8.92
CA GLY A 326 -37.74 27.96 -10.40
C GLY A 326 -39.09 28.39 -10.94
#